data_AF-A0AA51R0D8-F1
#
_entry.id   AF-A0AA51R0D8-F1
#
_cell.length_a   1.000
_cell.length_b   1.000
_cell.length_c   1.000
_cell.angle_alpha   90.00
_cell.angle_beta   90.00
_cell.angle_gamma   90.00
#
_symmetry.space_group_name_H-M   'P 1'
#
loop_
_entity.id
_entity.type
_entity.pdbx_description
1 polymer ?
#
loop_
_entity_poly.entity_id
_entity_poly.type
_entity_poly.pdbx_seq_one_letter_code
_entity_poly.pdbx_strand_id
1 'polypeptide(L)' 'MFGKKSPKPTPELDLAQILPPVPLKTAAARRFMEFCQHDFQSHAHADGFDPNVYADAVTLVVDRLEATRHME' A
#
# COMPACT_ATOMS: atom_id res chain seq x y z
N MET A 1 -4.55 -6.81 42.52
CA MET A 1 -3.93 -5.89 41.54
C MET A 1 -4.07 -6.52 40.15
N PHE A 2 -5.12 -6.19 39.41
CA PHE A 2 -5.27 -6.65 38.02
C PHE A 2 -4.57 -5.65 37.11
N GLY A 3 -3.29 -5.91 36.83
CA GLY A 3 -2.54 -5.17 35.82
C GLY A 3 -3.18 -5.37 34.46
N LYS A 4 -4.02 -4.43 34.04
CA LYS A 4 -4.48 -4.28 32.66
C LYS A 4 -3.23 -4.04 31.82
N LYS A 5 -2.64 -5.10 31.27
CA LYS A 5 -1.64 -5.00 30.20
C LYS A 5 -2.37 -4.38 29.02
N SER A 6 -2.15 -3.09 28.79
CA SER A 6 -2.58 -2.41 27.58
C SER A 6 -2.17 -3.26 26.37
N PRO A 7 -3.08 -3.57 25.43
CA PRO A 7 -2.68 -4.21 24.20
C PRO A 7 -1.66 -3.29 23.52
N LYS A 8 -0.49 -3.85 23.22
CA LYS A 8 0.52 -3.17 22.40
C LYS A 8 -0.18 -2.76 21.09
N PRO A 9 -0.04 -1.51 20.62
CA PRO A 9 -0.54 -1.16 19.30
C PRO A 9 0.12 -2.10 18.30
N THR A 10 -0.69 -2.88 17.59
CA THR A 10 -0.25 -3.66 16.44
C THR A 10 0.46 -2.69 15.51
N PRO A 11 1.68 -2.98 15.01
CA PRO A 11 2.30 -2.11 14.03
C PRO A 11 1.32 -1.98 12.87
N GLU A 12 0.81 -0.77 12.67
CA GLU A 12 -0.04 -0.43 11.54
C GLU A 12 0.79 -0.72 10.30
N LEU A 13 0.46 -1.81 9.62
CA LEU A 13 1.15 -2.23 8.43
C LEU A 13 0.79 -1.20 7.37
N ASP A 14 1.74 -0.31 7.07
CA ASP A 14 1.52 0.79 6.17
C ASP A 14 2.16 0.48 4.80
N LEU A 15 1.37 0.61 3.75
CA LEU A 15 1.82 0.31 2.39
C LEU A 15 2.99 1.20 1.95
N ALA A 16 3.11 2.43 2.48
CA ALA A 16 4.22 3.33 2.18
C ALA A 16 5.52 2.94 2.92
N GLN A 17 5.47 2.02 3.89
CA GLN A 17 6.67 1.39 4.46
C GLN A 17 7.17 0.23 3.60
N ILE A 18 6.28 -0.39 2.82
CA ILE A 18 6.60 -1.56 1.98
C ILE A 18 7.05 -1.10 0.59
N LEU A 19 6.37 -0.09 0.04
CA LEU A 19 6.73 0.49 -1.25
C LEU A 19 7.69 1.66 -1.06
N PRO A 20 8.83 1.69 -1.77
CA PRO A 20 9.71 2.84 -1.72
C PRO A 20 8.97 4.09 -2.20
N PRO A 21 9.25 5.28 -1.64
CA PRO A 21 8.67 6.52 -2.11
C PRO A 21 9.20 6.82 -3.52
N VAL A 22 8.43 6.48 -4.55
CA VAL A 22 8.76 6.76 -5.95
C VAL A 22 8.02 8.04 -6.38
N PRO A 23 8.70 9.03 -6.98
CA PRO A 23 8.04 10.20 -7.52
C PRO A 23 7.16 9.82 -8.72
N LEU A 24 5.84 9.77 -8.49
CA LEU A 24 4.83 9.46 -9.49
C LEU A 24 4.58 10.66 -10.41
N LYS A 25 4.78 10.47 -11.71
CA LYS A 25 4.68 11.52 -12.74
C LYS A 25 3.25 11.73 -13.23
N THR A 26 2.44 10.68 -13.27
CA THR A 26 1.08 10.72 -13.82
C THR A 26 0.03 10.99 -12.75
N ALA A 27 -1.09 11.62 -13.13
CA ALA A 27 -2.23 11.79 -12.23
C ALA A 27 -2.92 10.45 -11.90
N ALA A 28 -2.92 9.51 -12.87
CA ALA A 28 -3.49 8.19 -12.69
C ALA A 28 -2.71 7.35 -11.67
N ALA A 29 -1.37 7.29 -11.78
CA ALA A 29 -0.55 6.56 -10.80
C ALA A 29 -0.70 7.12 -9.39
N ARG A 30 -0.75 8.45 -9.23
CA ARG A 30 -0.98 9.10 -7.92
C ARG A 30 -2.30 8.68 -7.29
N ARG A 31 -3.41 8.81 -8.04
CA ARG A 31 -4.74 8.42 -7.55
C ARG A 31 -4.83 6.93 -7.23
N PHE A 32 -4.18 6.09 -8.03
CA PHE A 32 -4.12 4.66 -7.78
C PHE A 32 -3.35 4.34 -6.48
N MET A 33 -2.21 5.00 -6.26
CA MET A 33 -1.43 4.83 -5.03
C MET A 33 -2.22 5.28 -3.79
N GLU A 34 -2.92 6.41 -3.86
CA GLU A 34 -3.81 6.88 -2.78
C GLU A 34 -4.93 5.87 -2.48
N PHE A 35 -5.54 5.29 -3.53
CA PHE A 35 -6.54 4.23 -3.38
C PHE A 35 -5.94 3.00 -2.68
N CYS A 36 -4.78 2.52 -3.13
CA CYS A 36 -4.12 1.35 -2.56
C CYS A 36 -3.71 1.55 -1.10
N GLN A 37 -3.31 2.76 -0.69
CA GLN A 37 -3.02 3.05 0.72
C GLN A 37 -4.26 2.85 1.60
N HIS A 38 -5.41 3.34 1.17
CA HIS A 38 -6.67 3.20 1.91
C HIS A 38 -7.21 1.76 1.88
N ASP A 39 -7.12 1.10 0.73
CA ASP A 39 -7.53 -0.29 0.53
C ASP A 39 -6.67 -1.25 1.36
N PHE A 40 -5.36 -1.04 1.40
CA PHE A 40 -4.43 -1.86 2.18
C PHE A 40 -4.78 -1.87 3.66
N GLN A 41 -5.09 -0.74 4.28
CA GLN A 41 -5.51 -0.70 5.69
C GLN A 41 -6.79 -1.50 5.95
N SER A 42 -7.70 -1.53 4.96
CA SER A 42 -8.95 -2.28 5.08
C SER A 42 -8.75 -3.79 4.94
N HIS A 43 -7.77 -4.22 4.14
CA HIS A 43 -7.54 -5.63 3.80
C HIS A 43 -6.33 -6.26 4.51
N ALA A 44 -5.46 -5.48 5.13
CA ALA A 44 -4.24 -5.97 5.82
C ALA A 44 -4.53 -6.93 6.99
N HIS A 45 -5.77 -6.94 7.49
CA HIS A 45 -6.22 -7.83 8.56
C HIS A 45 -6.96 -9.08 8.04
N ALA A 46 -7.15 -9.21 6.73
CA ALA A 46 -7.83 -10.36 6.15
C ALA A 46 -6.96 -11.62 6.23
N ASP A 47 -7.59 -12.75 6.53
CA ASP A 47 -6.91 -14.05 6.55
C ASP A 47 -6.39 -14.40 5.14
N GLY A 48 -5.12 -14.78 5.04
CA GLY A 48 -4.46 -15.07 3.76
C GLY A 48 -4.00 -13.83 2.97
N PHE A 49 -4.10 -12.62 3.53
CA PHE A 49 -3.53 -11.43 2.91
C PHE A 49 -1.99 -11.44 2.98
N ASP A 50 -1.33 -11.44 1.83
CA ASP A 50 0.12 -11.28 1.74
C ASP A 50 0.48 -9.84 1.32
N PRO A 51 1.07 -9.04 2.23
CA PRO A 51 1.39 -7.65 1.95
C PRO A 51 2.46 -7.48 0.86
N ASN A 52 3.33 -8.48 0.64
CA ASN A 52 4.36 -8.42 -0.39
C ASN A 52 3.76 -8.66 -1.77
N VAL A 53 2.83 -9.61 -1.89
CA VAL A 53 2.10 -9.87 -3.15
C VAL A 53 1.26 -8.66 -3.53
N TYR A 54 0.62 -8.03 -2.55
CA TYR A 54 -0.13 -6.79 -2.78
C TYR A 54 0.80 -5.67 -3.27
N ALA A 55 1.94 -5.45 -2.61
CA ALA A 55 2.90 -4.42 -3.01
C ALA A 55 3.50 -4.68 -4.41
N ASP A 56 3.77 -5.93 -4.77
CA ASP A 56 4.23 -6.31 -6.12
C ASP A 56 3.18 -5.96 -7.18
N ALA A 57 1.91 -6.33 -6.93
CA ALA A 57 0.80 -6.00 -7.81
C ALA A 57 0.61 -4.47 -7.98
N VAL A 58 0.69 -3.70 -6.89
CA VAL A 58 0.63 -2.23 -6.93
C VAL A 58 1.78 -1.67 -7.78
N THR A 59 2.99 -2.19 -7.60
CA THR A 59 4.18 -1.76 -8.37
C THR A 59 3.97 -1.97 -9.86
N LEU A 60 3.47 -3.14 -10.28
CA LEU A 60 3.23 -3.44 -11.70
C LEU A 60 2.21 -2.49 -12.33
N VAL A 61 1.14 -2.17 -11.61
CA VAL A 61 0.11 -1.24 -12.11
C VAL A 61 0.64 0.19 -12.15
N VAL A 62 1.35 0.63 -11.12
CA VAL A 62 2.00 1.95 -11.10
C VAL A 62 2.97 2.11 -12.26
N ASP A 63 3.86 1.12 -12.50
CA ASP A 63 4.80 1.13 -13.61
C ASP A 63 4.06 1.25 -14.96
N ARG A 64 2.98 0.50 -15.13
CA ARG A 64 2.15 0.58 -16.33
C ARG A 64 1.52 1.95 -16.53
N LEU A 65 0.97 2.54 -15.46
CA LEU A 65 0.34 3.87 -15.50
C LEU A 65 1.38 4.97 -15.79
N GLU A 66 2.59 4.85 -15.24
CA GLU A 66 3.71 5.75 -15.52
C GLU A 66 4.21 5.60 -16.97
N ALA A 67 4.26 4.37 -17.49
CA ALA A 67 4.70 4.07 -18.85
C ALA A 67 3.72 4.56 -19.93
N THR A 68 2.40 4.60 -19.66
CA THR A 68 1.41 5.10 -20.62
C THR A 68 1.62 6.57 -21.03
N ARG A 69 2.32 7.37 -20.21
CA ARG A 69 2.69 8.76 -20.57
C ARG A 69 3.71 8.85 -21.70
N HIS A 70 4.48 7.78 -21.96
CA HIS A 70 5.48 7.77 -23.03
C HIS A 70 4.89 7.40 -24.41
N MET A 71 3.58 7.14 -24.49
CA MET A 71 2.87 6.82 -25.74
C MET A 71 2.05 7.98 -26.31
N GLU A 72 2.07 9.16 -25.67
CA GLU A 72 1.44 10.40 -26.16
C GLU A 72 2.46 11.37 -26.77
#